data_AF-A0A916CHF3-F1
#
_entry.id   AF-A0A916CHF3-F1
#
_cell.length_a   1.000
_cell.length_b   1.000
_cell.length_c   1.000
_cell.angle_alpha   90.00
_cell.angle_beta   90.00
_cell.angle_gamma   90.00
#
_symmetry.space_group_name_H-M   'P 1'
#
loop_
_entity.id
_entity.type
_entity.pdbx_description
1 polymer ?
#
loop_
_entity_poly.entity_id
_entity_poly.type
_entity_poly.pdbx_seq_one_letter_code
_entity_poly.pdbx_strand_id
1 'polypeptide(L)'
;MAATTQASIAVDQRPEVQYLLRLGDTCLILGQRLAEWCGHAPVLEEDIAMANMALDLIGQARAVLTRAGQLEGRDHDEDQLAFLRDERDYRNPTLVELPRGDF
;
A
#
# COMPACT_ATOMS: atom_id res chain seq x y z
N MET A 1 2.24 -24.31 -16.66
CA MET A 1 1.40 -23.15 -17.01
C MET A 1 2.27 -21.93 -16.76
N ALA A 2 2.88 -21.36 -17.79
CA ALA A 2 3.74 -20.18 -17.63
C ALA A 2 2.84 -19.00 -17.26
N ALA A 3 2.98 -18.45 -16.06
CA ALA A 3 2.35 -17.20 -15.70
C ALA A 3 2.93 -16.13 -16.62
N THR A 4 2.12 -15.61 -17.54
CA THR A 4 2.47 -14.42 -18.31
C THR A 4 2.65 -13.30 -17.30
N THR A 5 3.89 -12.88 -17.05
CA THR A 5 4.17 -11.70 -16.23
C THR A 5 3.54 -10.51 -16.94
N GLN A 6 2.39 -10.04 -16.42
CA GLN A 6 1.78 -8.80 -16.90
C GLN A 6 2.76 -7.68 -16.57
N ALA A 7 3.14 -6.87 -17.56
CA ALA A 7 4.09 -5.79 -17.34
C ALA A 7 3.49 -4.74 -16.39
N SER A 8 4.29 -4.29 -15.42
CA SER A 8 3.96 -3.18 -14.54
C SER A 8 3.42 -1.97 -15.30
N ILE A 9 2.40 -1.30 -14.75
CA ILE A 9 1.89 -0.04 -15.32
C ILE A 9 2.97 1.04 -15.26
N ALA A 10 3.09 1.81 -16.33
CA ALA A 10 4.06 2.89 -16.38
C ALA A 10 3.56 4.09 -15.56
N VAL A 11 4.36 4.53 -14.59
CA VAL A 11 4.02 5.66 -13.72
C VAL A 11 4.79 6.93 -14.09
N ASP A 12 4.18 8.11 -13.94
CA ASP A 12 4.83 9.41 -14.16
C ASP A 12 5.92 9.69 -13.10
N GLN A 13 7.09 10.16 -13.54
CA GLN A 13 8.27 10.41 -12.71
C GLN A 13 8.31 11.82 -12.08
N ARG A 14 7.27 12.63 -12.28
CA ARG A 14 7.17 13.96 -11.67
C ARG A 14 7.26 13.88 -10.13
N PRO A 15 8.04 14.78 -9.48
CA PRO A 15 8.30 14.70 -8.05
C PRO A 15 7.03 14.68 -7.18
N GLU A 16 6.00 15.43 -7.57
CA GLU A 16 4.72 15.49 -6.85
C GLU A 16 3.96 14.16 -6.88
N VAL A 17 3.97 13.45 -8.02
CA VAL A 17 3.35 12.13 -8.17
C VAL A 17 4.14 11.12 -7.34
N GLN A 18 5.47 11.11 -7.50
CA GLN A 18 6.35 10.20 -6.78
C GLN A 18 6.27 10.39 -5.25
N TYR A 19 6.07 11.62 -4.78
CA TYR A 19 5.89 11.89 -3.35
C TYR A 19 4.58 11.30 -2.82
N LEU A 20 3.48 11.44 -3.56
CA LEU A 20 2.19 10.85 -3.18
C LEU A 20 2.24 9.32 -3.21
N LEU A 21 2.90 8.72 -4.21
CA LEU A 21 3.09 7.27 -4.23
C LEU A 21 3.87 6.79 -3.01
N ARG A 22 4.92 7.49 -2.57
CA ARG A 22 5.63 7.13 -1.33
C ARG A 22 4.70 7.10 -0.12
N LEU A 23 3.83 8.10 0.02
CA LEU A 23 2.87 8.17 1.12
C LEU A 23 1.81 7.06 1.01
N GLY A 24 1.23 6.88 -0.18
CA GLY A 24 0.22 5.86 -0.46
C GLY A 24 0.76 4.45 -0.22
N ASP A 25 1.95 4.15 -0.74
CA ASP A 25 2.64 2.86 -0.60
C ASP A 25 3.00 2.59 0.85
N THR A 26 3.45 3.60 1.59
CA THR A 26 3.74 3.45 3.02
C THR A 26 2.49 3.01 3.79
N CYS A 27 1.34 3.66 3.52
CA CYS A 27 0.09 3.33 4.18
C CYS A 27 -0.44 1.97 3.73
N LEU A 28 -0.40 1.67 2.43
CA LEU A 28 -0.86 0.42 1.85
C LEU A 28 -0.10 -0.78 2.42
N ILE A 29 1.23 -0.73 2.39
CA ILE A 29 2.09 -1.83 2.83
C ILE A 29 2.02 -2.00 4.35
N LEU A 30 2.04 -0.92 5.13
CA LEU A 30 1.87 -1.03 6.58
C LEU A 30 0.48 -1.55 6.96
N GLY A 31 -0.57 -1.09 6.28
CA GLY A 31 -1.93 -1.59 6.46
C GLY A 31 -2.02 -3.10 6.21
N GLN A 32 -1.36 -3.60 5.17
CA GLN A 32 -1.24 -5.03 4.90
C GLN A 32 -0.52 -5.78 6.04
N ARG A 33 0.60 -5.25 6.54
CA ARG A 33 1.34 -5.88 7.67
C ARG A 33 0.55 -5.90 8.97
N LEU A 34 -0.23 -4.86 9.26
CA LEU A 34 -1.11 -4.86 10.42
C LEU A 34 -2.30 -5.82 10.25
N ALA A 35 -2.84 -5.96 9.04
CA ALA A 35 -3.93 -6.91 8.77
C ALA A 35 -3.53 -8.38 8.98
N GLU A 36 -2.24 -8.71 8.84
CA GLU A 36 -1.70 -10.04 9.17
C GLU A 36 -1.86 -10.41 10.66
N TRP A 37 -2.07 -9.44 11.55
CA TRP A 37 -2.32 -9.67 12.98
C TRP A 37 -3.75 -10.04 13.32
N CYS A 38 -4.69 -9.90 12.38
CA CYS A 38 -6.11 -10.19 12.62
C CYS A 38 -6.28 -11.62 13.16
N GLY A 39 -6.80 -11.77 14.39
CA GLY A 39 -6.97 -13.04 15.07
C GLY A 39 -5.72 -13.62 15.74
N HIS A 40 -4.61 -12.87 15.77
CA HIS A 40 -3.31 -13.34 16.26
C HIS A 40 -2.70 -12.45 17.36
N ALA A 41 -3.36 -11.36 17.75
CA ALA A 41 -2.91 -10.53 18.86
C ALA A 41 -3.08 -11.23 20.23
N PRO A 42 -2.29 -10.88 21.26
CA PRO A 42 -2.36 -11.49 22.59
C PRO A 42 -3.73 -11.44 23.27
N VAL A 43 -4.46 -10.33 23.09
CA VAL A 43 -5.82 -10.14 23.62
C VAL A 43 -6.73 -9.46 22.58
N LEU A 44 -8.05 -9.58 22.79
CA LEU A 44 -9.06 -9.12 21.84
C LEU A 44 -9.00 -7.59 21.59
N GLU A 45 -8.73 -6.82 22.64
CA GLU A 45 -8.63 -5.37 22.57
C GLU A 45 -7.48 -4.92 21.66
N GLU A 46 -6.35 -5.62 21.72
CA GLU A 46 -5.18 -5.37 20.87
C GLU A 46 -5.47 -5.77 19.42
N ASP A 47 -6.17 -6.89 19.20
CA ASP A 47 -6.59 -7.33 17.86
C ASP A 47 -7.48 -6.27 17.18
N ILE A 48 -8.48 -5.77 17.92
CA ILE A 48 -9.38 -4.71 17.46
C ILE A 48 -8.60 -3.41 17.19
N ALA A 49 -7.66 -3.04 18.07
CA ALA A 49 -6.84 -1.85 17.88
C ALA A 49 -5.97 -1.95 16.60
N MET A 50 -5.33 -3.09 16.38
CA MET A 50 -4.51 -3.35 15.19
C MET A 50 -5.35 -3.36 13.91
N ALA A 51 -6.51 -4.00 13.92
CA ALA A 51 -7.44 -4.00 12.78
C ALA A 51 -7.96 -2.58 12.46
N ASN A 52 -8.24 -1.75 13.47
CA ASN A 52 -8.64 -0.36 13.27
C ASN A 52 -7.51 0.47 12.65
N MET A 53 -6.28 0.31 13.14
CA MET A 53 -5.11 0.98 12.56
C MET A 53 -4.88 0.55 11.11
N ALA A 54 -5.01 -0.75 10.81
CA ALA A 54 -4.93 -1.26 9.44
C ALA A 54 -6.00 -0.61 8.55
N LEU A 55 -7.25 -0.53 9.01
CA LEU A 55 -8.35 0.08 8.26
C LEU A 55 -8.12 1.58 7.98
N ASP A 56 -7.63 2.33 8.97
CA ASP A 56 -7.30 3.75 8.81
C ASP A 56 -6.18 3.95 7.77
N LEU A 57 -5.14 3.11 7.81
CA LEU A 57 -4.04 3.15 6.84
C LEU A 57 -4.52 2.80 5.43
N ILE A 58 -5.41 1.81 5.27
CA ILE A 58 -6.01 1.52 3.97
C ILE A 58 -6.87 2.70 3.48
N GLY A 59 -7.63 3.35 4.37
CA GLY A 59 -8.37 4.57 4.04
C GLY A 59 -7.45 5.71 3.56
N GLN A 60 -6.32 5.92 4.23
CA GLN A 60 -5.30 6.90 3.82
C GLN A 60 -4.66 6.52 2.49
N ALA A 61 -4.31 5.25 2.29
CA ALA A 61 -3.73 4.76 1.05
C ALA A 61 -4.65 5.05 -0.15
N ARG A 62 -5.94 4.74 -0.03
CA ARG A 62 -6.97 5.03 -1.03
C ARG A 62 -7.02 6.52 -1.38
N ALA A 63 -7.19 7.38 -0.36
CA ALA A 63 -7.25 8.83 -0.57
C ALA A 63 -6.01 9.39 -1.27
N VAL A 64 -4.82 8.92 -0.87
CA VAL A 64 -3.54 9.38 -1.42
C VAL A 64 -3.30 8.84 -2.84
N LEU A 65 -3.56 7.56 -3.09
CA LEU A 65 -3.38 6.94 -4.41
C LEU A 65 -4.38 7.48 -5.43
N THR A 66 -5.65 7.68 -5.02
CA THR A 66 -6.63 8.40 -5.85
C THR A 66 -6.11 9.78 -6.25
N ARG A 67 -5.52 10.53 -5.31
CA ARG A 67 -4.92 11.83 -5.61
C ARG A 67 -3.70 11.74 -6.53
N ALA A 68 -2.87 10.70 -6.37
CA ALA A 68 -1.73 10.45 -7.24
C ALA A 68 -2.18 10.19 -8.68
N GLY A 69 -3.19 9.34 -8.90
CA GLY A 69 -3.76 9.05 -10.22
C GLY A 69 -4.34 10.29 -10.91
N GLN A 70 -5.07 11.14 -10.16
CA GLN A 70 -5.57 12.42 -10.65
C GLN A 70 -4.46 13.38 -11.10
N LEU A 71 -3.33 13.41 -10.38
CA LEU A 71 -2.20 14.29 -10.70
C LEU A 71 -1.32 13.73 -11.81
N GLU A 72 -1.22 12.41 -11.91
CA GLU A 72 -0.45 11.71 -12.93
C GLU A 72 -0.96 12.01 -14.34
N GLY A 73 -2.27 12.12 -14.53
CA GLY A 73 -2.87 12.45 -15.84
C GLY A 73 -2.81 11.30 -16.85
N ARG A 74 -2.71 10.05 -16.37
CA ARG A 74 -2.74 8.81 -17.17
C ARG A 74 -4.02 7.98 -16.93
N ASP A 75 -5.00 8.57 -16.24
CA ASP A 75 -6.28 7.93 -15.88
C ASP A 75 -6.15 6.62 -15.08
N HIS A 76 -5.05 6.45 -14.32
CA HIS A 76 -4.95 5.36 -13.35
C HIS A 76 -5.80 5.68 -12.11
N ASP A 77 -6.60 4.72 -11.67
CA ASP A 77 -7.28 4.78 -10.37
C ASP A 77 -6.42 4.22 -9.23
N GLU A 78 -6.94 4.30 -8.01
CA GLU A 78 -6.25 3.80 -6.80
C GLU A 78 -5.96 2.30 -6.86
N ASP A 79 -6.85 1.51 -7.49
CA ASP A 79 -6.71 0.06 -7.58
C ASP A 79 -5.61 -0.31 -8.58
N GLN A 80 -5.53 0.36 -9.73
CA GLN A 80 -4.47 0.15 -10.70
C GLN A 80 -3.10 0.52 -10.10
N LEU A 81 -3.02 1.64 -9.39
CA LEU A 81 -1.80 2.04 -8.68
C LEU A 81 -1.45 1.08 -7.54
N ALA A 82 -2.42 0.47 -6.84
CA ALA A 82 -2.13 -0.51 -5.81
C ALA A 82 -1.72 -1.88 -6.39
N PHE A 83 -2.42 -2.38 -7.40
CA PHE A 83 -2.34 -3.81 -7.75
C PHE A 83 -1.61 -4.12 -9.06
N LEU A 84 -1.38 -3.13 -9.92
CA LEU A 84 -0.78 -3.35 -11.25
C LEU A 84 0.65 -2.81 -11.38
N ARG A 85 1.28 -2.43 -10.26
CA ARG A 85 2.71 -2.09 -10.18
C ARG A 85 3.52 -3.27 -9.67
N ASP A 86 4.66 -3.53 -10.30
CA ASP A 86 5.64 -4.51 -9.83
C ASP A 86 6.41 -4.01 -8.60
N GLU A 87 7.12 -4.89 -7.89
CA GLU A 87 7.75 -4.57 -6.60
C GLU A 87 8.78 -3.42 -6.69
N ARG A 88 9.40 -3.23 -7.85
CA ARG A 88 10.41 -2.17 -8.06
C ARG A 88 9.80 -0.78 -8.23
N ASP A 89 8.51 -0.72 -8.52
CA ASP A 89 7.77 0.53 -8.72
C ASP A 89 7.06 1.01 -7.43
N TYR A 90 7.09 0.18 -6.39
CA TYR A 90 6.73 0.57 -5.04
C TYR A 90 7.81 1.47 -4.41
N ARG A 91 7.35 2.45 -3.63
CA ARG A 91 8.19 3.50 -3.05
C ARG A 91 8.07 3.59 -1.53
N ASN A 92 7.52 2.57 -0.87
CA ASN A 92 7.47 2.50 0.58
C ASN A 92 8.90 2.38 1.17
N PRO A 93 9.14 2.84 2.40
CA PRO A 93 10.38 2.55 3.10
C PRO A 93 10.43 1.07 3.50
N THR A 94 11.64 0.49 3.55
CA THR A 94 11.86 -0.90 3.99
C THR A 94 11.32 -1.17 5.40
N LEU A 95 11.18 -0.15 6.25
CA LEU A 95 10.63 -0.29 7.59
C LEU A 95 9.22 -0.93 7.59
N VAL A 96 8.37 -0.55 6.64
CA VAL A 96 6.95 -0.97 6.66
C VAL A 96 6.70 -2.32 6.00
N GLU A 97 7.66 -2.85 5.24
CA GLU A 97 7.54 -4.16 4.59
C GLU A 97 8.16 -5.29 5.41
N LEU A 98 8.76 -5.00 6.57
CA LEU A 98 9.34 -6.01 7.43
C LEU A 98 8.29 -7.07 7.83
N PRO A 99 8.68 -8.35 7.93
CA PRO A 99 7.76 -9.40 8.34
C PRO A 99 7.31 -9.19 9.79
N ARG A 100 6.14 -9.74 10.12
CA ARG A 100 5.66 -9.83 11.49
C ARG A 100 6.69 -10.55 12.39
N GLY A 101 7.09 -9.88 13.46
CA GLY A 101 7.92 -10.43 14.52
C GLY A 101 7.09 -10.92 15.72
N ASP A 102 7.72 -10.90 16.88
CA ASP A 102 7.01 -10.99 18.17
C ASP A 102 6.37 -9.64 18.53
N PHE A 103 5.39 -9.65 19.44
CA PHE A 103 4.70 -8.45 19.94
C PHE A 103 5.49 -7.76 21.06
#